data_AF-A0A436QTN3-F1
#
_entry.id   AF-A0A436QTN3-F1
#
_cell.length_a   1.000
_cell.length_b   1.000
_cell.length_c   1.000
_cell.angle_alpha   90.00
_cell.angle_beta   90.00
_cell.angle_gamma   90.00
#
_symmetry.space_group_name_H-M   'P 1'
#
loop_
_entity.id
_entity.type
_entity.pdbx_description
1 polymer ?
#
loop_
_entity_poly.entity_id
_entity_poly.type
_entity_poly.pdbx_seq_one_letter_code
_entity_poly.pdbx_strand_id
1 'polypeptide(L)' 'GQCYSKCFVNGASLSQDEIAARGGNKSFIHIDWMIGSDKIDIDGVAKDGNRVPVMRKGEWA' A
#
# COMPACT_ATOMS: atom_id res chain seq x y z
N GLY A 1 -10.07 5.56 -1.79
CA GLY A 1 -10.48 6.13 -0.50
C GLY A 1 -9.40 7.04 0.05
N GLN A 2 -9.66 7.72 1.16
CA GLN A 2 -8.69 8.65 1.78
C GLN A 2 -7.46 7.88 2.27
N CYS A 3 -6.25 8.21 1.80
CA CYS A 3 -5.04 7.60 2.34
C CYS A 3 -4.71 8.17 3.73
N TYR A 4 -4.00 7.37 4.53
CA TYR A 4 -3.43 7.85 5.79
C TYR A 4 -2.08 8.53 5.54
N SER A 5 -1.95 9.81 5.92
CA SER A 5 -0.69 10.55 5.74
C SER A 5 0.49 9.89 6.44
N LYS A 6 0.26 9.21 7.58
CA LYS A 6 1.28 8.44 8.32
C LYS A 6 1.95 7.31 7.53
N CYS A 7 1.41 6.90 6.38
CA CYS A 7 2.05 5.92 5.49
C CYS A 7 3.21 6.53 4.68
N PHE A 8 3.37 7.85 4.72
CA PHE A 8 4.52 8.56 4.17
C PHE A 8 5.56 8.82 5.27
N VAL A 9 6.85 8.77 4.91
CA VAL A 9 7.92 9.25 5.76
C VAL A 9 7.70 10.73 6.07
N ASN A 10 7.68 11.08 7.36
CA ASN A 10 7.36 12.42 7.87
C ASN A 10 5.96 12.93 7.46
N GLY A 11 5.01 12.04 7.22
CA GLY A 11 3.70 12.39 6.67
C GLY A 11 2.86 13.36 7.51
N ALA A 12 3.13 13.50 8.81
CA ALA A 12 2.46 14.48 9.66
C ALA A 12 2.83 15.93 9.33
N SER A 13 3.99 16.15 8.71
CA SER A 13 4.50 17.47 8.35
C SER A 13 4.21 17.86 6.89
N LEU A 14 3.58 16.96 6.11
CA LEU A 14 3.29 17.19 4.71
C LEU A 14 1.94 17.88 4.54
N SER A 15 1.88 18.84 3.63
CA SER A 15 0.63 19.40 3.13
C SER A 15 -0.15 18.37 2.30
N GLN A 16 -1.44 18.64 2.09
CA GLN A 16 -2.29 17.77 1.25
C GLN A 16 -1.81 17.71 -0.21
N ASP A 17 -1.27 18.81 -0.74
CA ASP A 17 -0.76 18.86 -2.11
C ASP A 17 0.54 18.07 -2.25
N GLU A 18 1.42 18.10 -1.25
CA GLU A 18 2.62 17.26 -1.22
C GLU A 18 2.28 15.77 -1.10
N ILE A 19 1.25 15.42 -0.32
CA ILE A 19 0.76 14.05 -0.21
C ILE A 19 0.23 13.58 -1.57
N ALA A 20 -0.58 14.40 -2.25
CA ALA A 20 -1.11 14.07 -3.57
C ALA A 20 0.01 13.91 -4.62
N ALA A 21 0.98 14.82 -4.63
CA ALA A 21 2.13 14.76 -5.54
C ALA A 21 3.01 13.51 -5.34
N ARG A 22 2.99 12.92 -4.14
CA ARG A 22 3.70 11.66 -3.81
C ARG A 22 2.85 10.40 -4.02
N GLY A 23 1.66 10.53 -4.61
CA GLY A 23 0.76 9.42 -4.93
C GLY A 23 -0.31 9.12 -3.88
N GLY A 24 -0.49 9.98 -2.89
CA GLY A 24 -1.53 9.83 -1.88
C GLY A 24 -2.93 10.09 -2.45
N ASN A 25 -3.87 9.19 -2.21
CA ASN A 25 -5.26 9.36 -2.63
C ASN A 25 -6.04 10.28 -1.66
N LYS A 26 -6.88 11.17 -2.19
CA LYS A 26 -7.75 12.08 -1.43
C LYS A 26 -9.22 11.73 -1.64
N SER A 27 -9.96 11.59 -0.55
CA SER A 27 -11.40 11.30 -0.61
C SER A 27 -12.09 11.65 0.71
N PHE A 28 -13.41 11.75 0.70
CA PHE A 28 -14.20 11.82 1.94
C PHE A 28 -14.46 10.45 2.57
N ILE A 29 -14.33 9.38 1.78
CA ILE A 29 -14.65 8.03 2.20
C ILE A 29 -13.43 7.12 2.15
N HIS A 30 -13.37 6.19 3.09
CA HIS A 30 -12.44 5.07 3.12
C HIS A 30 -13.25 3.82 3.46
N ILE A 31 -13.29 2.87 2.54
CA ILE A 31 -14.03 1.62 2.71
C ILE A 31 -13.05 0.50 2.44
N ASP A 32 -12.84 -0.32 3.46
CA ASP A 32 -12.01 -1.51 3.38
C ASP A 32 -12.84 -2.70 2.92
N TRP A 33 -12.21 -3.56 2.12
CA TRP A 33 -12.75 -4.83 1.67
C TRP A 33 -11.63 -5.86 1.63
N MET A 34 -11.93 -7.08 2.04
CA MET A 34 -10.92 -8.11 2.26
C MET A 34 -10.74 -8.96 1.00
N ILE A 35 -9.48 -9.23 0.64
CA ILE A 35 -9.09 -10.02 -0.56
C ILE A 35 -8.18 -11.22 -0.23
N GLY A 36 -7.91 -11.49 1.05
CA GLY A 36 -7.04 -12.57 1.49
C GLY A 36 -7.71 -13.95 1.43
N SER A 37 -6.91 -15.00 1.24
CA SER A 37 -7.32 -16.41 1.35
C SER A 37 -6.10 -17.31 1.52
N ASP A 38 -6.33 -18.59 1.83
CA ASP A 38 -5.32 -19.67 1.83
C ASP A 38 -4.81 -20.04 0.41
N LYS A 39 -5.34 -19.38 -0.62
CA LYS A 39 -5.01 -19.61 -2.04
C LYS A 39 -4.32 -18.41 -2.71
N ILE A 40 -3.89 -17.41 -1.93
CA ILE A 40 -3.22 -16.22 -2.47
C ILE A 40 -1.70 -16.36 -2.41
N ASP A 41 -1.05 -15.94 -3.50
CA ASP A 41 0.40 -15.74 -3.56
C ASP A 41 0.66 -14.25 -3.81
N ILE A 42 1.63 -13.67 -3.10
CA ILE A 42 2.01 -12.26 -3.19
C ILE A 42 3.51 -12.13 -3.45
N ASP A 43 3.87 -11.36 -4.47
CA ASP A 43 5.25 -10.97 -4.75
C ASP A 43 5.44 -9.48 -4.49
N GLY A 44 6.56 -9.14 -3.84
CA GLY A 44 7.13 -7.80 -3.87
C GLY A 44 7.92 -7.62 -5.17
N VAL A 45 7.73 -6.48 -5.84
CA VAL A 45 8.48 -6.14 -7.05
C VAL A 45 9.50 -5.05 -6.70
N ALA A 46 10.78 -5.37 -6.87
CA ALA A 46 11.87 -4.44 -6.64
C ALA A 46 11.99 -3.40 -7.77
N LYS A 47 12.77 -2.35 -7.54
CA LYS A 47 12.95 -1.25 -8.50
C LYS A 47 13.55 -1.72 -9.85
N ASP A 48 14.36 -2.77 -9.83
CA ASP A 48 14.94 -3.41 -11.01
C ASP A 48 13.99 -4.41 -11.71
N GLY A 49 12.78 -4.59 -11.17
CA GLY A 49 11.78 -5.52 -11.68
C GLY A 49 11.90 -6.94 -11.13
N ASN A 50 12.89 -7.24 -10.30
CA ASN A 50 13.01 -8.55 -9.67
C ASN A 50 11.82 -8.82 -8.72
N ARG A 51 11.39 -10.08 -8.65
CA ARG A 51 10.27 -10.52 -7.82
C ARG A 51 10.79 -11.27 -6.60
N VAL A 52 10.33 -10.86 -5.42
CA VAL A 52 10.63 -11.52 -4.16
C VAL A 52 9.32 -12.06 -3.56
N PRO A 53 9.22 -13.36 -3.26
CA PRO A 53 8.06 -13.91 -2.57
C PRO A 53 7.84 -13.20 -1.23
N VAL A 54 6.61 -12.74 -0.99
CA VAL A 54 6.20 -12.15 0.30
C VAL A 54 5.24 -13.08 1.01
N MET A 55 4.24 -13.60 0.30
CA MET A 55 3.32 -14.61 0.81
C MET A 55 3.12 -15.74 -0.19
N ARG A 56 2.90 -16.96 0.31
CA ARG A 56 2.51 -18.14 -0.47
C ARG A 56 1.40 -18.91 0.24
N LYS A 57 0.35 -19.26 -0.50
CA LYS A 57 -0.84 -19.95 0.04
C LYS A 57 -1.40 -19.28 1.30
N GLY A 58 -1.44 -17.95 1.30
CA GLY A 58 -1.97 -17.15 2.42
C GLY A 58 -1.05 -16.99 3.64
N GLU A 59 0.16 -17.54 3.62
CA GLU A 59 1.13 -17.44 4.72
C GLU A 59 2.43 -16.75 4.27
N TRP A 60 3.27 -16.32 5.21
CA TRP A 60 4.59 -15.75 4.91
C TRP A 60 5.47 -16.77 4.18
N ALA A 61 6.15 -16.30 3.13
CA ALA A 61 7.03 -17.11 2.28
C ALA A 61 8.44 -17.30 2.87
#